data_AF-A0ABD3F8A1-F1
#
_entry.id   AF-A0ABD3F8A1-F1
#
_cell.length_a   1.000
_cell.length_b   1.000
_cell.length_c   1.000
_cell.angle_alpha   90.00
_cell.angle_beta   90.00
_cell.angle_gamma   90.00
#
_symmetry.space_group_name_H-M   'P 1'
#
loop_
_entity.id
_entity.type
_entity.pdbx_description
1 polymer ?
#
loop_
_entity_poly.entity_id
_entity_poly.type
_entity_poly.pdbx_seq_one_letter_code
_entity_poly.pdbx_strand_id
1 'polypeptide(L)'
;MVDSDTRVGFTLKLFQRTIVNYKPFSVYFQKCEKGDDASVFDRLTLVEWCLLVEMEAICRSIGDLARFEVQRSGLVASELIVLLKFAADRLNSSVFSVCDLEAPRPTTTTVKSCLRSDVLATDLSPLAQTCLARMKGQVKQCIANVTAETVMILLLDPRTKFSIESIIRPPFQREDASAGVEAMEEVDTNGSTEFIIESGKQLLFDAHREVYCALNRTSRGTAQSEAAVASPNLDLVPCTEDDTMICAAAIPMAIAGTASLSTLHDQADKILEKWQQHAVDWVAVVLH
;
A
#
# COMPACT_ATOMS: atom_id res chain seq x y z
N MET A 1 21.88 -1.44 1.91
CA MET A 1 20.51 -1.97 1.94
C MET A 1 20.58 -3.48 1.71
N VAL A 2 20.42 -4.27 2.76
CA VAL A 2 20.42 -5.74 2.66
C VAL A 2 19.13 -6.15 1.98
N ASP A 3 19.23 -6.93 0.91
CA ASP A 3 18.07 -7.46 0.19
C ASP A 3 17.42 -8.55 1.05
N SER A 4 16.52 -8.16 1.94
CA SER A 4 15.78 -9.07 2.80
C SER A 4 14.84 -9.93 1.94
N ASP A 5 15.20 -11.21 1.78
CA ASP A 5 14.39 -12.18 1.03
C ASP A 5 13.14 -12.55 1.84
N THR A 6 12.03 -11.90 1.55
CA THR A 6 10.71 -12.43 1.95
C THR A 6 10.43 -13.71 1.15
N ARG A 7 9.66 -14.65 1.69
CA ARG A 7 9.33 -15.90 0.98
C ARG A 7 8.74 -15.64 -0.42
N VAL A 8 7.87 -14.65 -0.55
CA VAL A 8 7.28 -14.23 -1.83
C VAL A 8 8.30 -13.50 -2.71
N GLY A 9 9.10 -12.60 -2.13
CA GLY A 9 10.17 -11.90 -2.85
C GLY A 9 11.22 -12.84 -3.42
N PHE A 10 11.56 -13.92 -2.70
CA PHE A 10 12.48 -14.95 -3.15
C PHE A 10 11.93 -15.71 -4.37
N THR A 11 10.68 -16.18 -4.33
CA THR A 11 10.06 -16.89 -5.45
C THR A 11 9.96 -15.99 -6.70
N LEU A 12 9.58 -14.72 -6.51
CA LEU A 12 9.47 -13.76 -7.62
C LEU A 12 10.84 -13.46 -8.23
N LYS A 13 11.89 -13.29 -7.41
CA LYS A 13 13.28 -13.18 -7.89
C LYS A 13 13.74 -14.43 -8.62
N LEU A 14 13.37 -15.61 -8.13
CA LEU A 14 13.70 -16.87 -8.80
C LEU A 14 13.06 -16.91 -10.19
N PHE A 15 11.76 -16.62 -10.32
CA PHE A 15 11.11 -16.53 -11.63
C PHE A 15 11.80 -15.52 -12.53
N GLN A 16 12.05 -14.30 -12.05
CA GLN A 16 12.70 -13.26 -12.83
C GLN A 16 14.09 -13.66 -13.33
N ARG A 17 14.93 -14.25 -12.46
CA ARG A 17 16.26 -14.73 -12.84
C ARG A 17 16.18 -15.89 -13.81
N THR A 18 15.29 -16.85 -13.58
CA THR A 18 15.08 -18.01 -14.46
C THR A 18 14.61 -17.57 -15.84
N ILE A 19 13.65 -16.64 -15.92
CA ILE A 19 13.15 -16.07 -17.17
C ILE A 19 14.27 -15.35 -17.92
N VAL A 20 14.99 -14.42 -17.27
CA VAL A 20 16.06 -13.63 -17.92
C VAL A 20 17.14 -14.54 -18.50
N ASN A 21 17.45 -15.64 -17.81
CA ASN A 21 18.47 -16.60 -18.21
C ASN A 21 17.97 -17.73 -19.11
N TYR A 22 16.70 -17.74 -19.53
CA TYR A 22 16.14 -18.79 -20.41
C TYR A 22 17.00 -19.06 -21.65
N LYS A 23 17.35 -18.04 -22.43
CA LYS A 23 18.16 -18.21 -23.66
C LYS A 23 19.59 -18.67 -23.36
N PRO A 24 20.33 -18.02 -22.43
CA PRO A 24 21.62 -18.54 -21.97
C PRO A 24 21.56 -20.01 -21.50
N PHE A 25 20.54 -20.38 -20.73
CA PHE A 25 20.36 -21.77 -20.28
C PHE A 25 20.09 -22.71 -21.45
N SER A 26 19.21 -22.36 -22.39
CA SER A 26 18.97 -23.21 -23.56
C SER A 26 20.25 -23.50 -24.35
N VAL A 27 21.17 -22.53 -24.45
CA VAL A 27 22.45 -22.69 -25.15
C VAL A 27 23.43 -23.50 -24.32
N TYR A 28 23.48 -23.25 -23.00
CA TYR A 28 24.31 -24.02 -22.07
C TYR A 28 23.94 -25.50 -22.08
N PHE A 29 22.66 -25.82 -21.97
CA PHE A 29 22.19 -27.21 -21.90
C PHE A 29 22.29 -27.96 -23.23
N GLN A 30 22.41 -27.26 -24.36
CA GLN A 30 22.83 -27.87 -25.63
C GLN A 30 24.30 -28.30 -25.66
N LYS A 31 25.14 -27.75 -24.77
CA LYS A 31 26.59 -27.99 -24.68
C LYS A 31 27.03 -28.16 -23.23
N CYS A 32 26.32 -29.00 -22.48
CA CYS A 32 26.61 -29.26 -21.07
C CYS A 32 28.07 -29.65 -20.82
N GLU A 33 28.60 -29.21 -19.67
CA GLU A 33 29.93 -29.64 -19.23
C GLU A 33 29.89 -31.10 -18.75
N LYS A 34 31.07 -31.71 -18.67
CA LYS A 34 31.19 -33.12 -18.28
C LYS A 34 30.81 -33.29 -16.81
N GLY A 35 29.65 -33.89 -16.56
CA GLY A 35 29.11 -34.13 -15.22
C GLY A 35 27.76 -33.45 -14.98
N ASP A 36 27.34 -32.55 -15.87
CA ASP A 36 26.02 -31.94 -15.80
C ASP A 36 24.93 -32.86 -16.33
N ASP A 37 23.75 -32.78 -15.71
CA ASP A 37 22.55 -33.44 -16.21
C ASP A 37 21.88 -32.56 -17.27
N ALA A 38 22.12 -32.88 -18.54
CA ALA A 38 21.54 -32.18 -19.68
C ALA A 38 20.00 -32.21 -19.69
N SER A 39 19.37 -33.17 -19.01
CA SER A 39 17.92 -33.31 -18.97
C SER A 39 17.23 -32.26 -18.09
N VAL A 40 17.98 -31.51 -17.26
CA VAL A 40 17.43 -30.53 -16.32
C VAL A 40 16.63 -29.45 -17.04
N PHE A 41 17.10 -28.97 -18.20
CA PHE A 41 16.39 -27.95 -18.97
C PHE A 41 15.10 -28.50 -19.60
N ASP A 42 15.13 -29.75 -20.04
CA ASP A 42 13.99 -30.44 -20.66
C ASP A 42 12.92 -30.86 -19.63
N ARG A 43 13.18 -30.70 -18.33
CA ARG A 43 12.16 -30.91 -17.28
C ARG A 43 11.03 -29.89 -17.32
N LEU A 44 11.25 -28.74 -17.97
CA LEU A 44 10.21 -27.75 -18.22
C LEU A 44 9.90 -27.72 -19.70
N THR A 45 8.69 -28.11 -20.04
CA THR A 45 8.12 -27.93 -21.37
C THR A 45 7.97 -26.45 -21.70
N LEU A 46 7.87 -26.11 -23.00
CA LEU A 46 7.64 -24.73 -23.42
C LEU A 46 6.38 -24.12 -22.78
N VAL A 47 5.33 -24.92 -22.59
CA VAL A 47 4.08 -24.50 -21.92
C VAL A 47 4.34 -24.11 -20.46
N GLU A 48 5.18 -24.87 -19.75
CA GLU A 48 5.56 -24.55 -18.36
C GLU A 48 6.46 -23.32 -18.28
N TRP A 49 7.34 -23.10 -19.26
CA TRP A 49 8.10 -21.86 -19.39
C TRP A 49 7.19 -20.64 -19.61
N CYS A 50 6.22 -20.75 -20.52
CA CYS A 50 5.22 -19.69 -20.74
C CYS A 50 4.42 -19.42 -19.46
N LEU A 51 3.95 -20.46 -18.78
CA LEU A 51 3.24 -20.33 -17.50
C LEU A 51 4.11 -19.61 -16.46
N LEU A 52 5.39 -19.94 -16.35
CA LEU A 52 6.29 -19.31 -15.40
C LEU A 52 6.41 -17.79 -15.63
N VAL A 53 6.36 -17.33 -16.88
CA VAL A 53 6.36 -15.89 -17.18
C VAL A 53 5.03 -15.23 -16.84
N GLU A 54 3.91 -15.88 -17.12
CA GLU A 54 2.59 -15.37 -16.72
C GLU A 54 2.49 -15.25 -15.19
N MET A 55 2.98 -16.25 -14.46
CA MET A 55 3.06 -16.24 -13.00
C MET A 55 3.97 -15.13 -12.48
N GLU A 56 5.09 -14.83 -13.14
CA GLU A 56 5.92 -13.66 -12.82
C GLU A 56 5.15 -12.35 -12.98
N ALA A 57 4.41 -12.20 -14.07
CA ALA A 57 3.64 -10.99 -14.35
C ALA A 57 2.52 -10.78 -13.31
N ILE A 58 1.80 -11.84 -12.93
CA ILE A 58 0.74 -11.80 -11.92
C ILE A 58 1.32 -11.50 -10.52
N CYS A 59 2.38 -12.21 -10.11
CA CYS A 59 2.93 -12.10 -8.76
C CYS A 59 3.73 -10.82 -8.51
N ARG A 60 4.13 -10.10 -9.57
CA ARG A 60 5.03 -8.95 -9.49
C ARG A 60 4.58 -7.88 -8.51
N SER A 61 3.33 -7.43 -8.58
CA SER A 61 2.87 -6.30 -7.76
C SER A 61 2.90 -6.63 -6.26
N ILE A 62 2.57 -7.86 -5.89
CA ILE A 62 2.62 -8.35 -4.51
C ILE A 62 4.06 -8.62 -4.07
N GLY A 63 4.91 -9.11 -4.97
CA GLY A 63 6.34 -9.26 -4.72
C GLY A 63 7.02 -7.91 -4.46
N ASP A 64 6.68 -6.88 -5.25
CA ASP A 64 7.16 -5.51 -5.05
C ASP A 64 6.68 -4.94 -3.71
N LEU A 65 5.39 -5.09 -3.38
CA LEU A 65 4.82 -4.69 -2.08
C LEU A 65 5.56 -5.33 -0.90
N ALA A 66 5.67 -6.65 -0.90
CA ALA A 66 6.36 -7.39 0.18
C ALA A 66 7.83 -6.97 0.31
N ARG A 67 8.47 -6.59 -0.80
CA ARG A 67 9.84 -6.07 -0.78
C ARG A 67 9.89 -4.67 -0.17
N PHE A 68 8.97 -3.77 -0.55
CA PHE A 68 8.91 -2.42 0.02
C PHE A 68 8.68 -2.45 1.52
N GLU A 69 7.75 -3.28 2.00
CA GLU A 69 7.43 -3.44 3.43
C GLU A 69 8.66 -3.85 4.26
N VAL A 70 9.46 -4.81 3.76
CA VAL A 70 10.58 -5.35 4.54
C VAL A 70 11.87 -4.55 4.36
N GLN A 71 11.97 -3.69 3.35
CA GLN A 71 13.18 -2.90 3.06
C GLN A 71 13.11 -1.45 3.55
N ARG A 72 11.90 -0.88 3.76
CA ARG A 72 11.76 0.49 4.27
C ARG A 72 11.61 0.49 5.79
N SER A 73 12.64 0.98 6.50
CA SER A 73 12.48 1.43 7.88
C SER A 73 11.55 2.66 7.90
N GLY A 74 10.50 2.62 8.72
CA GLY A 74 9.59 3.77 8.89
C GLY A 74 8.44 3.87 7.89
N LEU A 75 8.01 2.75 7.27
CA LEU A 75 6.78 2.75 6.47
C LEU A 75 5.58 3.11 7.37
N VAL A 76 4.90 4.22 7.07
CA VAL A 76 3.72 4.64 7.83
C VAL A 76 2.45 3.98 7.29
N ALA A 77 1.41 3.87 8.12
CA ALA A 77 0.19 3.15 7.78
C ALA A 77 -0.50 3.67 6.49
N SER A 78 -0.51 4.98 6.27
CA SER A 78 -1.05 5.61 5.05
C SER A 78 -0.30 5.18 3.79
N GLU A 79 1.04 5.06 3.82
CA GLU A 79 1.83 4.55 2.70
C GLU A 79 1.52 3.10 2.41
N LEU A 80 1.40 2.27 3.45
CA LEU A 80 1.05 0.86 3.31
C LEU A 80 -0.33 0.69 2.65
N ILE A 81 -1.33 1.48 3.07
CA ILE A 81 -2.68 1.47 2.47
C ILE A 81 -2.61 1.79 0.97
N VAL A 82 -1.82 2.81 0.58
CA VAL A 82 -1.65 3.19 -0.83
C VAL A 82 -0.95 2.10 -1.64
N LEU A 83 0.12 1.51 -1.10
CA LEU A 83 0.85 0.43 -1.78
C LEU A 83 -0.01 -0.82 -1.95
N LEU A 84 -0.83 -1.16 -0.93
CA LEU A 84 -1.76 -2.28 -0.99
C LEU A 84 -2.86 -2.05 -2.03
N LYS A 85 -3.43 -0.84 -2.08
CA LYS A 85 -4.37 -0.41 -3.13
C LYS A 85 -3.75 -0.53 -4.52
N PHE A 86 -2.54 -0.02 -4.71
CA PHE A 86 -1.81 -0.11 -5.98
C PHE A 86 -1.57 -1.57 -6.39
N ALA A 87 -1.19 -2.44 -5.46
CA ALA A 87 -1.00 -3.86 -5.75
C ALA A 87 -2.31 -4.54 -6.18
N ALA A 88 -3.43 -4.18 -5.55
CA ALA A 88 -4.76 -4.67 -5.89
C ALA A 88 -5.25 -4.17 -7.24
N ASP A 89 -5.05 -2.90 -7.56
CA ASP A 89 -5.42 -2.33 -8.86
C ASP A 89 -4.66 -3.01 -9.98
N ARG A 90 -3.36 -3.28 -9.79
CA ARG A 90 -2.56 -4.03 -10.76
C ARG A 90 -3.01 -5.47 -10.94
N LEU A 91 -3.43 -6.15 -9.87
CA LEU A 91 -4.00 -7.49 -9.97
C LEU A 91 -5.37 -7.48 -10.65
N ASN A 92 -6.14 -6.40 -10.51
CA ASN A 92 -7.43 -6.25 -11.19
C ASN A 92 -7.32 -5.67 -12.61
N SER A 93 -6.10 -5.38 -13.08
CA SER A 93 -5.85 -5.00 -14.46
C SER A 93 -6.38 -6.04 -15.45
N SER A 94 -6.93 -5.57 -16.57
CA SER A 94 -7.27 -6.41 -17.72
C SER A 94 -6.05 -6.76 -18.57
N VAL A 95 -4.90 -6.12 -18.32
CA VAL A 95 -3.68 -6.29 -19.10
C VAL A 95 -2.50 -6.57 -18.17
N PHE A 96 -1.68 -7.56 -18.51
CA PHE A 96 -0.47 -7.95 -17.81
C PHE A 96 0.75 -7.81 -18.72
N SER A 97 1.83 -7.28 -18.16
CA SER A 97 3.10 -7.10 -18.86
C SER A 97 3.98 -8.34 -18.66
N VAL A 98 3.92 -9.26 -19.62
CA VAL A 98 4.54 -10.59 -19.61
C VAL A 98 5.88 -10.53 -20.34
N CYS A 99 6.95 -11.16 -19.81
CA CYS A 99 8.23 -11.20 -20.54
C CYS A 99 8.11 -11.96 -21.86
N ASP A 100 8.77 -11.45 -22.89
CA ASP A 100 8.97 -12.24 -24.10
C ASP A 100 10.17 -13.16 -23.90
N LEU A 101 9.93 -14.48 -23.88
CA LEU A 101 10.96 -15.51 -23.74
C LEU A 101 11.89 -15.59 -24.94
N GLU A 102 11.34 -15.40 -26.14
CA GLU A 102 12.07 -15.61 -27.40
C GLU A 102 12.62 -14.30 -27.99
N ALA A 103 12.28 -13.15 -27.39
CA ALA A 103 12.89 -11.87 -27.72
C ALA A 103 14.43 -11.96 -27.75
N PRO A 104 15.09 -11.34 -28.74
CA PRO A 104 16.54 -11.21 -28.75
C PRO A 104 17.05 -10.50 -27.48
N ARG A 105 18.06 -11.09 -26.81
CA ARG A 105 18.62 -10.55 -25.57
C ARG A 105 20.13 -10.32 -25.68
N PRO A 106 20.62 -9.09 -25.50
CA PRO A 106 22.05 -8.86 -25.30
C PRO A 106 22.53 -9.45 -23.97
N THR A 107 23.83 -9.65 -23.83
CA THR A 107 24.46 -10.16 -22.60
C THR A 107 24.30 -9.24 -21.38
N THR A 108 23.88 -8.00 -21.62
CA THR A 108 23.60 -6.98 -20.59
C THR A 108 22.13 -6.91 -20.17
N THR A 109 21.26 -7.80 -20.68
CA THR A 109 19.85 -7.84 -20.27
C THR A 109 19.73 -8.11 -18.77
N THR A 110 18.95 -7.27 -18.11
CA THR A 110 18.60 -7.39 -16.69
C THR A 110 17.10 -7.64 -16.56
N VAL A 111 16.62 -7.98 -15.37
CA VAL A 111 15.18 -8.11 -15.09
C VAL A 111 14.41 -6.85 -15.48
N LYS A 112 15.00 -5.66 -15.26
CA LYS A 112 14.39 -4.36 -15.57
C LYS A 112 14.36 -4.05 -17.07
N SER A 113 15.34 -4.54 -17.83
CA SER A 113 15.46 -4.31 -19.28
C SER A 113 14.96 -5.48 -20.13
N CYS A 114 14.39 -6.52 -19.51
CA CYS A 114 13.76 -7.62 -20.23
C CYS A 114 12.57 -7.11 -21.03
N LEU A 115 12.53 -7.43 -22.33
CA LEU A 115 11.42 -7.07 -23.20
C LEU A 115 10.12 -7.73 -22.71
N ARG A 116 9.03 -6.97 -22.76
CA ARG A 116 7.71 -7.41 -22.31
C ARG A 116 6.65 -7.05 -23.34
N SER A 117 5.62 -7.88 -23.37
CA SER A 117 4.43 -7.71 -24.19
C SER A 117 3.22 -7.59 -23.29
N ASP A 118 2.27 -6.78 -23.71
CA ASP A 118 0.99 -6.64 -23.04
C ASP A 118 0.08 -7.79 -23.46
N VAL A 119 -0.43 -8.52 -22.48
CA VAL A 119 -1.29 -9.69 -22.65
C VAL A 119 -2.60 -9.45 -21.90
N LEU A 120 -3.74 -9.69 -22.54
CA LEU A 120 -5.03 -9.57 -21.86
C LEU A 120 -5.16 -10.66 -20.79
N ALA A 121 -5.83 -10.33 -19.69
CA ALA A 121 -6.10 -11.28 -18.60
C ALA A 121 -6.85 -12.54 -19.09
N THR A 122 -7.69 -12.37 -20.12
CA THR A 122 -8.43 -13.44 -20.79
C THR A 122 -7.56 -14.34 -21.67
N ASP A 123 -6.41 -13.83 -22.11
CA ASP A 123 -5.49 -14.53 -23.01
C ASP A 123 -4.41 -15.31 -22.24
N LEU A 124 -4.34 -15.13 -20.91
CA LEU A 124 -3.50 -15.92 -20.03
C LEU A 124 -3.90 -17.39 -20.06
N SER A 125 -2.94 -18.29 -19.85
CA SER A 125 -3.22 -19.73 -19.75
C SER A 125 -4.22 -20.06 -18.61
N PRO A 126 -4.97 -21.18 -18.69
CA PRO A 126 -5.95 -21.54 -17.67
C PRO A 126 -5.37 -21.65 -16.24
N LEU A 127 -4.11 -22.09 -16.13
CA LEU A 127 -3.42 -22.17 -14.84
C LEU A 127 -3.04 -20.78 -14.31
N ALA A 128 -2.59 -19.88 -15.19
CA ALA A 128 -2.33 -18.49 -14.82
C ALA A 128 -3.61 -17.75 -14.42
N GLN A 129 -4.72 -17.95 -15.14
CA GLN A 129 -6.03 -17.41 -14.76
C GLN A 129 -6.48 -17.92 -13.39
N THR A 130 -6.27 -19.21 -13.10
CA THR A 130 -6.56 -19.79 -11.78
C THR A 130 -5.71 -19.15 -10.68
N CYS A 131 -4.42 -18.92 -10.94
CA CYS A 131 -3.55 -18.20 -10.01
C CYS A 131 -4.03 -16.77 -9.78
N LEU A 132 -4.33 -16.04 -10.85
CA LEU A 132 -4.84 -14.68 -10.80
C LEU A 132 -6.11 -14.58 -9.97
N ALA A 133 -7.08 -15.47 -10.20
CA ALA A 133 -8.33 -15.51 -9.44
C ALA A 133 -8.09 -15.76 -7.95
N ARG A 134 -7.18 -16.69 -7.60
CA ARG A 134 -6.81 -16.94 -6.19
C ARG A 134 -6.15 -15.73 -5.54
N MET A 135 -5.21 -15.08 -6.24
CA MET A 135 -4.54 -13.89 -5.73
C MET A 135 -5.50 -12.72 -5.56
N LYS A 136 -6.42 -12.50 -6.51
CA LYS A 136 -7.51 -11.53 -6.38
C LYS A 136 -8.36 -11.81 -5.14
N GLY A 137 -8.74 -13.06 -4.91
CA GLY A 137 -9.50 -13.46 -3.73
C GLY A 137 -8.76 -13.18 -2.41
N GLN A 138 -7.48 -13.52 -2.34
CA GLN A 138 -6.64 -13.28 -1.16
C GLN A 138 -6.44 -11.78 -0.89
N VAL A 139 -6.11 -11.00 -1.92
CA VAL A 139 -5.90 -9.56 -1.80
C VAL A 139 -7.21 -8.86 -1.44
N LYS A 140 -8.34 -9.30 -2.02
CA LYS A 140 -9.67 -8.82 -1.62
C LYS A 140 -9.94 -9.08 -0.15
N GLN A 141 -9.60 -10.26 0.39
CA GLN A 141 -9.74 -10.54 1.83
C GLN A 141 -8.86 -9.63 2.69
N CYS A 142 -7.63 -9.32 2.25
CA CYS A 142 -6.76 -8.38 2.98
C CYS A 142 -7.26 -6.92 2.92
N ILE A 143 -7.95 -6.53 1.84
CA ILE A 143 -8.41 -5.14 1.59
C ILE A 143 -9.87 -4.93 2.02
N ALA A 144 -10.62 -5.99 2.28
CA ALA A 144 -12.08 -5.98 2.42
C ALA A 144 -12.64 -5.03 3.47
N ASN A 145 -11.82 -4.46 4.36
CA ASN A 145 -12.27 -3.63 5.45
C ASN A 145 -11.60 -2.25 5.41
N VAL A 146 -11.86 -1.47 4.37
CA VAL A 146 -11.67 -0.01 4.53
C VAL A 146 -12.67 0.45 5.58
N THR A 147 -12.16 0.90 6.72
CA THR A 147 -12.96 1.38 7.85
C THR A 147 -12.87 2.91 7.99
N ALA A 148 -13.68 3.48 8.89
CA ALA A 148 -13.56 4.89 9.28
C ALA A 148 -12.16 5.24 9.80
N GLU A 149 -11.51 4.34 10.54
CA GLU A 149 -10.12 4.48 11.00
C GLU A 149 -9.13 4.52 9.83
N THR A 150 -9.36 3.70 8.80
CA THR A 150 -8.54 3.73 7.57
C THR A 150 -8.63 5.11 6.91
N VAL A 151 -9.84 5.65 6.78
CA VAL A 151 -10.07 7.01 6.27
C VAL A 151 -9.39 8.05 7.16
N MET A 152 -9.50 7.93 8.49
CA MET A 152 -8.84 8.85 9.42
C MET A 152 -7.32 8.85 9.25
N ILE A 153 -6.69 7.68 9.11
CA ILE A 153 -5.24 7.56 8.83
C ILE A 153 -4.88 8.29 7.52
N LEU A 154 -5.68 8.11 6.47
CA LEU A 154 -5.44 8.77 5.17
C LEU A 154 -5.72 10.27 5.22
N LEU A 155 -6.68 10.71 6.02
CA LEU A 155 -6.96 12.13 6.25
C LEU A 155 -5.79 12.79 6.93
N LEU A 156 -5.22 12.15 7.97
CA LEU A 156 -4.10 12.63 8.80
C LEU A 156 -2.80 12.80 8.00
N ASP A 157 -2.57 11.97 6.99
CA ASP A 157 -1.38 12.11 6.12
C ASP A 157 -1.66 13.11 4.98
N PRO A 158 -0.91 14.23 4.90
CA PRO A 158 -1.13 15.23 3.86
C PRO A 158 -0.96 14.66 2.43
N ARG A 159 -0.22 13.55 2.25
CA ARG A 159 0.03 12.90 0.95
C ARG A 159 -1.21 12.27 0.38
N THR A 160 -2.07 11.79 1.26
CA THR A 160 -3.22 10.95 0.90
C THR A 160 -4.54 11.69 1.04
N LYS A 161 -4.61 12.74 1.88
CA LYS A 161 -5.88 13.38 2.25
C LYS A 161 -6.71 13.93 1.09
N PHE A 162 -6.07 14.34 0.00
CA PHE A 162 -6.76 14.83 -1.21
C PHE A 162 -7.13 13.72 -2.21
N SER A 163 -6.64 12.51 -1.99
CA SER A 163 -6.80 11.36 -2.90
C SER A 163 -7.61 10.22 -2.28
N ILE A 164 -8.22 10.44 -1.11
CA ILE A 164 -8.91 9.40 -0.31
C ILE A 164 -9.90 8.61 -1.15
N GLU A 165 -10.79 9.29 -1.87
CA GLU A 165 -11.80 8.64 -2.71
C GLU A 165 -11.18 7.66 -3.69
N SER A 166 -10.09 8.05 -4.35
CA SER A 166 -9.38 7.19 -5.30
C SER A 166 -8.73 5.98 -4.61
N ILE A 167 -8.16 6.21 -3.42
CA ILE A 167 -7.46 5.18 -2.64
C ILE A 167 -8.43 4.12 -2.12
N ILE A 168 -9.60 4.53 -1.62
CA ILE A 168 -10.55 3.60 -1.00
C ILE A 168 -11.57 3.02 -1.99
N ARG A 169 -11.76 3.66 -3.15
CA ARG A 169 -12.69 3.16 -4.16
C ARG A 169 -12.28 1.73 -4.56
N PRO A 170 -13.19 0.76 -4.50
CA PRO A 170 -12.89 -0.60 -4.94
C PRO A 170 -12.35 -0.58 -6.38
N PRO A 171 -11.35 -1.41 -6.72
CA PRO A 171 -11.03 -1.64 -8.13
C PRO A 171 -12.32 -2.09 -8.84
N PHE A 172 -12.75 -1.33 -9.84
CA PHE A 172 -14.00 -1.48 -10.60
C PHE A 172 -14.44 -2.96 -10.69
N GLN A 173 -15.59 -3.29 -10.09
CA GLN A 173 -16.37 -4.45 -10.53
C GLN A 173 -17.02 -4.04 -11.86
N ARG A 174 -16.27 -4.11 -12.96
CA ARG A 174 -16.87 -4.12 -14.29
C ARG A 174 -17.12 -5.58 -14.61
N GLU A 175 -18.37 -5.98 -14.43
CA GLU A 175 -18.84 -7.36 -14.49
C GLU A 175 -18.42 -8.09 -15.78
N ASP A 176 -18.09 -9.37 -15.60
CA ASP A 176 -18.34 -10.40 -16.59
C ASP A 176 -19.86 -10.50 -16.80
N ALA A 177 -20.41 -9.60 -17.61
CA ALA A 177 -21.78 -9.68 -18.12
C ALA A 177 -21.86 -10.78 -19.20
N SER A 178 -21.69 -12.05 -18.81
CA SER A 178 -22.20 -13.18 -19.60
C SER A 178 -22.31 -14.46 -18.77
N ALA A 179 -23.42 -14.62 -18.04
CA ALA A 179 -24.28 -15.82 -18.12
C ALA A 179 -25.29 -15.83 -16.96
N GLY A 180 -26.57 -15.66 -17.28
CA GLY A 180 -27.67 -16.28 -16.54
C GLY A 180 -28.18 -15.55 -15.30
N VAL A 181 -29.21 -14.72 -15.52
CA VAL A 181 -30.35 -14.43 -14.63
C VAL A 181 -30.20 -14.83 -13.16
N GLU A 182 -29.89 -13.85 -12.32
CA GLU A 182 -30.67 -13.50 -11.12
C GLU A 182 -30.31 -12.06 -10.75
N ALA A 183 -31.32 -11.23 -10.50
CA ALA A 183 -31.16 -9.82 -10.19
C ALA A 183 -30.45 -9.67 -8.84
N MET A 184 -29.13 -9.55 -8.87
CA MET A 184 -28.35 -9.08 -7.74
C MET A 184 -28.43 -7.56 -7.78
N GLU A 185 -29.03 -6.96 -6.76
CA GLU A 185 -29.13 -5.51 -6.59
C GLU A 185 -27.77 -4.88 -6.91
N GLU A 186 -27.74 -3.85 -7.76
CA GLU A 186 -26.59 -2.96 -7.88
C GLU A 186 -26.30 -2.45 -6.46
N VAL A 187 -25.31 -3.05 -5.80
CA VAL A 187 -24.86 -2.57 -4.50
C VAL A 187 -24.37 -1.15 -4.74
N ASP A 188 -25.04 -0.17 -4.13
CA ASP A 188 -24.66 1.24 -4.17
C ASP A 188 -23.31 1.44 -3.46
N THR A 189 -22.25 1.05 -4.15
CA THR A 189 -20.86 1.10 -3.68
C THR A 189 -20.39 2.54 -3.53
N ASN A 190 -20.99 3.47 -4.27
CA ASN A 190 -20.74 4.90 -4.10
C ASN A 190 -21.35 5.40 -2.79
N GLY A 191 -22.61 5.07 -2.49
CA GLY A 191 -23.24 5.39 -1.20
C GLY A 191 -22.47 4.80 -0.02
N SER A 192 -21.96 3.57 -0.15
CA SER A 192 -21.12 2.94 0.89
C SER A 192 -19.77 3.65 1.07
N THR A 193 -19.13 4.11 -0.01
CA THR A 193 -17.83 4.77 0.05
C THR A 193 -17.93 6.16 0.68
N GLU A 194 -18.93 6.94 0.26
CA GLU A 194 -19.21 8.26 0.83
C GLU A 194 -19.54 8.18 2.32
N PHE A 195 -20.37 7.20 2.71
CA PHE A 195 -20.69 6.94 4.11
C PHE A 195 -19.44 6.65 4.96
N ILE A 196 -18.50 5.84 4.45
CA ILE A 196 -17.25 5.52 5.16
C ILE A 196 -16.35 6.77 5.27
N ILE A 197 -16.31 7.61 4.22
CA ILE A 197 -15.55 8.87 4.25
C ILE A 197 -16.11 9.81 5.32
N GLU A 198 -17.42 10.03 5.32
CA GLU A 198 -18.07 10.90 6.31
C GLU A 198 -17.91 10.34 7.74
N SER A 199 -18.02 9.02 7.91
CA SER A 199 -17.75 8.36 9.20
C SER A 199 -16.30 8.59 9.65
N GLY A 200 -15.32 8.49 8.74
CA GLY A 200 -13.92 8.75 9.04
C GLY A 200 -13.62 10.21 9.36
N LYS A 201 -14.26 11.16 8.66
CA LYS A 201 -14.19 12.58 9.00
C LYS A 201 -14.76 12.82 10.40
N GLN A 202 -15.94 12.30 10.69
CA GLN A 202 -16.59 12.45 11.99
C GLN A 202 -15.71 11.91 13.11
N LEU A 203 -15.12 10.72 12.93
CA LEU A 203 -14.18 10.13 13.88
C LEU A 203 -12.97 11.04 14.15
N LEU A 204 -12.42 11.67 13.10
CA LEU A 204 -11.31 12.63 13.23
C LEU A 204 -11.72 13.88 14.01
N PHE A 205 -12.91 14.44 13.74
CA PHE A 205 -13.44 15.59 14.46
C PHE A 205 -13.63 15.27 15.95
N ASP A 206 -14.23 14.12 16.27
CA ASP A 206 -14.49 13.73 17.65
C ASP A 206 -13.20 13.49 18.44
N ALA A 207 -12.23 12.79 17.83
CA ALA A 207 -10.90 12.60 18.43
C ALA A 207 -10.17 13.94 18.66
N HIS A 208 -10.21 14.84 17.67
CA HIS A 208 -9.58 16.16 17.79
C HIS A 208 -10.22 17.00 18.90
N ARG A 209 -11.56 17.03 18.99
CA ARG A 209 -12.30 17.72 20.06
C ARG A 209 -11.91 17.19 21.44
N GLU A 210 -11.81 15.87 21.61
CA GLU A 210 -11.44 15.25 22.87
C GLU A 210 -10.05 15.71 23.35
N VAL A 211 -9.05 15.61 22.47
CA VAL A 211 -7.66 16.03 22.75
C VAL A 211 -7.59 17.53 23.01
N TYR A 212 -8.25 18.35 22.18
CA TYR A 212 -8.27 19.80 22.33
C TYR A 212 -8.88 20.22 23.68
N CYS A 213 -10.00 19.61 24.06
CA CYS A 213 -10.63 19.86 25.35
C CYS A 213 -9.74 19.41 26.52
N ALA A 214 -9.07 18.26 26.43
CA ALA A 214 -8.16 17.78 27.47
C ALA A 214 -7.00 18.76 27.71
N LEU A 215 -6.34 19.23 26.64
CA LEU A 215 -5.23 20.19 26.73
C LEU A 215 -5.66 21.53 27.36
N ASN A 216 -6.83 22.04 26.98
CA ASN A 216 -7.36 23.30 27.50
C ASN A 216 -7.90 23.19 28.94
N ARG A 217 -8.23 21.98 29.43
CA ARG A 217 -8.54 21.74 30.84
C ARG A 217 -7.27 21.79 31.69
N THR A 218 -6.19 21.16 31.26
CA THR A 218 -4.89 21.16 31.97
C THR A 218 -4.31 22.57 32.08
N SER A 219 -4.46 23.39 31.03
CA SER A 219 -4.06 24.81 31.06
C SER A 219 -4.85 25.66 32.08
N ARG A 220 -6.10 25.28 32.40
CA ARG A 220 -6.95 25.95 33.40
C ARG A 220 -6.74 25.42 34.83
N GLY A 221 -5.99 24.32 35.00
CA GLY A 221 -5.79 23.63 36.28
C GLY A 221 -4.54 24.04 37.06
N THR A 222 -3.59 24.79 36.47
CA THR A 222 -2.33 25.14 37.15
C THR A 222 -2.43 26.46 37.92
N ALA A 223 -3.42 26.54 38.81
CA ALA A 223 -3.37 27.45 39.95
C ALA A 223 -3.38 26.59 41.23
N GLN A 224 -2.17 26.22 41.65
CA GLN A 224 -1.80 25.62 42.95
C GLN A 224 -2.41 24.25 43.31
N SER A 225 -1.60 23.20 43.17
CA SER A 225 -1.38 22.25 44.27
C SER A 225 -0.09 21.47 44.00
N GLU A 226 0.91 21.66 44.86
CA GLU A 226 2.03 20.74 45.02
C GLU A 226 1.48 19.40 45.55
N ALA A 227 1.18 18.48 44.66
CA ALA A 227 1.08 17.07 44.97
C ALA A 227 1.73 16.30 43.83
N ALA A 228 2.90 15.74 44.13
CA ALA A 228 3.65 14.87 43.23
C ALA A 228 2.77 13.69 42.82
N VAL A 229 2.20 13.74 41.61
CA VAL A 229 1.68 12.58 40.91
C VAL A 229 2.77 12.17 39.94
N ALA A 230 3.37 11.00 40.21
CA ALA A 230 4.41 10.42 39.38
C ALA A 230 3.93 10.31 37.92
N SER A 231 4.68 10.96 37.02
CA SER A 231 4.60 10.73 35.58
C SER A 231 4.76 9.23 35.32
N PRO A 232 4.02 8.63 34.36
CA PRO A 232 4.41 7.31 33.88
C PRO A 232 5.78 7.47 33.21
N ASN A 233 6.77 6.74 33.74
CA ASN A 233 8.14 6.72 33.24
C ASN A 233 8.17 6.38 31.75
N LEU A 234 8.26 7.39 30.90
CA LEU A 234 8.63 7.26 29.48
C LEU A 234 10.16 7.36 29.29
N ASP A 235 10.92 7.55 30.38
CA ASP A 235 12.37 7.76 30.40
C ASP A 235 13.23 6.51 30.17
N LEU A 236 12.66 5.41 29.66
CA LEU A 236 13.41 4.17 29.41
C LEU A 236 13.42 3.72 27.94
N VAL A 237 13.20 4.64 27.00
CA VAL A 237 13.59 4.41 25.60
C VAL A 237 14.86 5.21 25.34
N PRO A 238 16.03 4.58 25.13
CA PRO A 238 17.19 5.31 24.66
C PRO A 238 16.92 5.73 23.21
N CYS A 239 16.41 6.95 23.03
CA CYS A 239 16.42 7.65 21.75
C CYS A 239 17.87 8.03 21.46
N THR A 240 18.53 7.25 20.60
CA THR A 240 19.66 7.76 19.83
C THR A 240 19.11 8.32 18.52
N GLU A 241 19.51 9.56 18.24
CA GLU A 241 19.39 10.32 17.00
C GLU A 241 18.32 11.42 17.04
N ASP A 242 18.83 12.64 17.23
CA ASP A 242 18.21 13.93 16.95
C ASP A 242 17.89 14.01 15.46
N ASP A 243 16.75 13.47 15.04
CA ASP A 243 16.10 13.89 13.80
C ASP A 243 14.88 14.74 14.17
N THR A 244 14.89 15.95 13.62
CA THR A 244 13.84 16.97 13.75
C THR A 244 12.46 16.37 13.54
N MET A 245 11.75 16.11 14.63
CA MET A 245 10.30 15.89 14.58
C MET A 245 9.66 17.14 13.99
N ILE A 246 9.09 17.01 12.78
CA ILE A 246 8.16 17.99 12.23
C ILE A 246 6.85 17.84 13.02
N CYS A 247 6.85 18.35 14.25
CA CYS A 247 5.61 18.61 14.97
C CYS A 247 4.86 19.69 14.18
N ALA A 248 3.57 19.47 13.94
CA ALA A 248 2.68 20.44 13.33
C ALA A 248 2.87 21.82 13.96
N ALA A 249 2.82 22.88 13.13
CA ALA A 249 3.07 24.26 13.53
C ALA A 249 2.33 24.61 14.84
N ALA A 250 3.04 25.25 15.78
CA ALA A 250 2.48 25.66 17.05
C ALA A 250 1.27 26.58 16.83
N ILE A 251 0.09 26.10 17.24
CA ILE A 251 -1.15 26.89 17.21
C ILE A 251 -1.02 27.96 18.30
N PRO A 252 -1.19 29.26 17.98
CA PRO A 252 -1.20 30.30 19.00
C PRO A 252 -2.30 30.02 20.03
N MET A 253 -1.91 29.71 21.27
CA MET A 253 -2.84 29.54 22.39
C MET A 253 -3.44 30.90 22.73
N ALA A 254 -4.74 31.06 22.49
CA ALA A 254 -5.49 32.19 23.02
C ALA A 254 -5.60 32.06 24.55
N ILE A 255 -5.39 33.16 25.26
CA ILE A 255 -5.54 33.24 26.72
C ILE A 255 -6.98 32.84 27.10
N ALA A 256 -7.11 31.73 27.83
CA ALA A 256 -8.39 31.10 28.12
C ALA A 256 -9.20 31.87 29.17
N GLY A 257 -10.24 32.58 28.72
CA GLY A 257 -11.42 32.85 29.55
C GLY A 257 -12.22 31.58 29.81
N THR A 258 -13.26 31.66 30.65
CA THR A 258 -14.14 30.54 31.02
C THR A 258 -15.02 30.05 29.87
N ALA A 259 -14.41 29.53 28.80
CA ALA A 259 -15.12 29.02 27.64
C ALA A 259 -15.98 27.80 28.02
N SER A 260 -17.21 27.78 27.52
CA SER A 260 -18.12 26.62 27.60
C SER A 260 -17.62 25.47 26.74
N LEU A 261 -18.07 24.24 27.01
CA LEU A 261 -17.68 23.05 26.23
C LEU A 261 -18.03 23.21 24.74
N SER A 262 -19.21 23.75 24.42
CA SER A 262 -19.62 24.05 23.05
C SER A 262 -18.65 25.00 22.36
N THR A 263 -18.22 26.07 23.07
CA THR A 263 -17.26 27.03 22.53
C THR A 263 -15.89 26.39 22.27
N LEU A 264 -15.46 25.43 23.09
CA LEU A 264 -14.22 24.68 22.87
C LEU A 264 -14.32 23.73 21.68
N HIS A 265 -15.46 23.06 21.48
CA HIS A 265 -15.70 22.24 20.28
C HIS A 265 -15.67 23.09 19.02
N ASP A 266 -16.37 24.24 19.00
CA ASP A 266 -16.36 25.15 17.84
C ASP A 266 -14.95 25.66 17.50
N GLN A 267 -14.11 25.87 18.51
CA GLN A 267 -12.71 26.25 18.32
C GLN A 267 -11.87 25.11 17.75
N ALA A 268 -12.06 23.89 18.29
CA ALA A 268 -11.39 22.69 17.79
C ALA A 268 -11.75 22.42 16.32
N ASP A 269 -13.03 22.51 15.96
CA ASP A 269 -13.50 22.24 14.61
C ASP A 269 -12.90 23.22 13.60
N LYS A 270 -12.90 24.52 13.93
CA LYS A 270 -12.29 25.56 13.07
C LYS A 270 -10.81 25.34 12.82
N ILE A 271 -10.08 24.76 13.79
CA ILE A 271 -8.66 24.42 13.61
C ILE A 271 -8.53 23.26 12.62
N LEU A 272 -9.31 22.20 12.81
CA LEU A 272 -9.26 21.02 11.96
C LEU A 272 -9.71 21.32 10.52
N GLU A 273 -10.75 22.13 10.33
CA GLU A 273 -11.21 22.60 9.01
C GLU A 273 -10.10 23.34 8.24
N LYS A 274 -9.41 24.27 8.91
CA LYS A 274 -8.26 24.96 8.31
C LYS A 274 -7.16 23.99 7.91
N TRP A 275 -6.88 23.01 8.76
CA TRP A 275 -5.87 21.99 8.49
C TRP A 275 -6.23 21.09 7.30
N GLN A 276 -7.51 20.69 7.17
CA GLN A 276 -7.97 19.90 6.03
C GLN A 276 -7.78 20.64 4.70
N GLN A 277 -7.99 21.96 4.69
CA GLN A 277 -7.79 22.81 3.52
C GLN A 277 -6.33 23.13 3.21
N HIS A 278 -5.43 22.97 4.18
CA HIS A 278 -4.01 23.33 4.01
C HIS A 278 -3.29 22.35 3.08
N ALA A 279 -2.89 22.78 1.89
CA ALA A 279 -2.00 22.02 1.03
C ALA A 279 -0.55 22.19 1.50
N VAL A 280 0.17 21.08 1.66
CA VAL A 280 1.61 21.09 2.00
C VAL A 280 2.41 21.09 0.70
N ASP A 281 3.43 21.93 0.60
CA ASP A 281 4.39 21.90 -0.51
C ASP A 281 5.32 20.70 -0.37
N TRP A 282 5.14 19.72 -1.26
CA TRP A 282 5.85 18.45 -1.26
C TRP A 282 7.36 18.57 -1.48
N VAL A 283 7.82 19.61 -2.17
CA VAL A 283 9.25 19.78 -2.48
C VAL A 283 10.06 20.04 -1.21
N ALA A 284 9.45 20.69 -0.21
CA ALA A 284 10.10 20.96 1.08
C ALA A 284 10.14 19.74 2.02
N VAL A 285 9.22 18.79 1.88
CA VAL A 285 9.08 17.61 2.77
C VAL A 285 10.00 16.45 2.36
N VAL A 286 10.34 16.33 1.08
CA VAL A 286 11.20 15.23 0.55
C VAL A 286 12.69 15.55 0.70
N LEU A 287 13.04 16.82 0.91
CA LEU A 287 14.43 17.30 1.03
C LEU A 287 14.94 17.34 2.48
N HIS A 288 14.14 16.88 3.45
CA HIS A 288 14.52 16.75 4.86
C HIS A 288 14.42 15.30 5.30
#